data_AF-A0A3C2DD91-F1
#
_entry.id   AF-A0A3C2DD91-F1
#
_cell.length_a   1.000
_cell.length_b   1.000
_cell.length_c   1.000
_cell.angle_alpha   90.00
_cell.angle_beta   90.00
_cell.angle_gamma   90.00
#
_symmetry.space_group_name_H-M   'P 1'
#
loop_
_entity.id
_entity.type
_entity.pdbx_description
1 polymer ?
#
loop_
_entity_poly.entity_id
_entity_poly.type
_entity_poly.pdbx_seq_one_letter_code
_entity_poly.pdbx_strand_id
1 'polypeptide(L)' 'MDWPGYGAAVRELAQTIAEDGYRPDMILAIARGGLFVAGSLGYALAV' A
#
# COMPACT_ATOMS: atom_id res chain seq x y z
N MET A 1 4.02 2.85 16.59
CA MET A 1 3.15 2.25 15.57
C MET A 1 2.87 0.83 16.01
N ASP A 2 1.59 0.50 16.20
CA ASP A 2 1.11 -0.86 16.44
C ASP A 2 0.56 -1.46 15.14
N TRP A 3 0.22 -2.74 15.16
CA TRP A 3 -0.32 -3.43 13.98
C TRP A 3 -1.65 -2.86 13.49
N PRO A 4 -2.62 -2.51 14.36
CA PRO A 4 -3.84 -1.82 13.92
C PRO A 4 -3.56 -0.47 13.24
N GLY A 5 -2.69 0.36 13.81
CA GLY A 5 -2.32 1.65 13.21
C GLY A 5 -1.62 1.50 11.86
N TYR A 6 -0.77 0.49 11.70
CA TYR A 6 -0.20 0.13 10.41
C TYR A 6 -1.28 -0.24 9.38
N GLY A 7 -2.25 -1.09 9.75
CA GLY A 7 -3.33 -1.50 8.86
C GLY A 7 -4.21 -0.34 8.40
N ALA A 8 -4.51 0.59 9.32
CA ALA A 8 -5.24 1.82 9.00
C ALA A 8 -4.46 2.70 8.00
N ALA A 9 -3.17 2.93 8.24
CA ALA A 9 -2.34 3.77 7.38
C ALA A 9 -2.19 3.21 5.96
N VAL A 10 -2.03 1.89 5.81
CA VAL A 10 -1.98 1.26 4.47
C VAL A 10 -3.32 1.42 3.75
N ARG A 11 -4.43 1.23 4.44
CA ARG A 11 -5.76 1.36 3.85
C ARG A 11 -6.02 2.79 3.36
N GLU A 12 -5.64 3.78 4.16
CA GLU A 12 -5.72 5.20 3.79
C GLU A 12 -4.88 5.50 2.54
N LEU A 13 -3.66 4.97 2.48
CA LEU A 13 -2.79 5.15 1.31
C LEU A 13 -3.36 4.48 0.06
N ALA A 14 -3.87 3.25 0.16
CA ALA A 14 -4.50 2.56 -0.96
C ALA A 14 -5.75 3.30 -1.45
N GLN A 15 -6.56 3.85 -0.52
CA GLN A 15 -7.74 4.63 -0.86
C GLN A 15 -7.36 5.92 -1.61
N THR A 16 -6.35 6.64 -1.12
CA THR A 16 -5.83 7.84 -1.79
C THR A 16 -5.42 7.55 -3.24
N ILE A 17 -4.69 6.44 -3.46
CA ILE A 17 -4.25 6.03 -4.80
C ILE A 17 -5.46 5.68 -5.70
N ALA A 18 -6.45 4.96 -5.16
CA ALA A 18 -7.63 4.56 -5.91
C ALA A 18 -8.49 5.77 -6.32
N GLU A 19 -8.64 6.74 -5.41
CA GLU A 19 -9.38 8.00 -5.60
C GLU A 19 -8.70 8.92 -6.62
N ASP A 20 -7.37 8.92 -6.70
CA ASP A 20 -6.61 9.66 -7.71
C ASP A 20 -6.80 9.10 -9.14
N GLY A 21 -7.48 7.96 -9.29
CA GLY A 21 -7.68 7.32 -10.60
C GLY A 21 -6.41 6.69 -11.17
N TYR A 22 -5.30 6.72 -10.42
CA TYR A 22 -4.07 6.04 -10.79
C TYR A 22 -4.28 4.51 -10.79
N ARG A 23 -3.76 3.84 -11.82
CA ARG A 23 -3.86 2.39 -12.02
C ARG A 23 -2.46 1.83 -12.21
N PRO A 24 -1.75 1.49 -11.12
CA PRO A 24 -0.40 0.95 -11.23
C PRO A 24 -0.43 -0.50 -11.73
N ASP A 25 0.44 -0.81 -12.68
CA ASP A 25 0.71 -2.21 -13.10
C ASP A 25 1.79 -2.88 -12.25
N MET A 26 2.53 -2.11 -11.43
CA MET A 26 3.59 -2.62 -10.57
C MET A 26 3.81 -1.74 -9.33
N ILE A 27 4.38 -2.34 -8.29
CA ILE A 27 4.81 -1.65 -7.06
C ILE A 27 6.30 -1.90 -6.86
N LEU A 28 7.10 -0.82 -6.87
CA LEU A 28 8.53 -0.88 -6.60
C LEU A 28 8.79 -0.70 -5.10
N ALA A 29 9.24 -1.77 -4.44
CA ALA A 29 9.55 -1.74 -3.01
C ALA A 29 11.02 -1.37 -2.76
N ILE A 30 11.27 -0.38 -1.89
CA ILE A 30 12.61 -0.09 -1.37
C ILE A 30 12.88 -0.95 -0.13
N ALA A 31 13.78 -1.91 -0.27
CA ALA A 31 14.10 -2.85 0.79
C ALA A 31 14.89 -2.18 1.93
N ARG A 32 14.71 -2.61 3.19
CA ARG A 32 13.77 -3.63 3.68
C ARG A 32 12.44 -3.06 4.16
N GLY A 33 12.42 -1.79 4.55
CA GLY A 33 11.26 -1.16 5.19
C GLY A 33 10.01 -1.12 4.29
N GLY A 34 10.20 -1.06 2.97
CA GLY A 34 9.09 -1.02 2.02
C GLY A 34 8.40 -2.36 1.77
N LEU A 35 8.94 -3.49 2.23
CA LEU A 35 8.41 -4.82 1.87
C LEU A 35 6.97 -5.03 2.36
N PHE A 36 6.69 -4.67 3.61
CA PHE A 36 5.34 -4.84 4.17
C PHE A 36 4.33 -3.90 3.51
N VAL A 37 4.68 -2.61 3.36
CA VAL A 37 3.81 -1.61 2.74
C VAL A 37 3.52 -2.00 1.29
N ALA A 38 4.54 -2.37 0.52
CA ALA A 38 4.38 -2.78 -0.87
C ALA A 38 3.50 -4.03 -1.02
N GLY A 39 3.74 -5.07 -0.21
CA GLY A 39 2.90 -6.28 -0.24
C GLY A 39 1.46 -6.01 0.17
N SER A 40 1.24 -5.12 1.15
CA SER A 40 -0.11 -4.76 1.61
C SER A 40 -0.85 -3.89 0.58
N LEU A 41 -0.14 -2.98 -0.10
CA LEU A 41 -0.69 -2.20 -1.21
C LEU A 41 -1.01 -3.06 -2.43
N GLY A 42 -0.15 -4.03 -2.78
CA GLY A 42 -0.43 -4.97 -3.89
C GLY A 42 -1.71 -5.76 -3.64
N TYR A 43 -1.89 -6.27 -2.42
CA TYR A 43 -3.14 -6.91 -2.00
C TYR A 43 -4.35 -5.95 -2.11
N ALA A 44 -4.22 -4.72 -1.62
CA ALA A 44 -5.33 -3.77 -1.60
C ALA A 44 -5.72 -3.23 -2.99
N LEU A 45 -4.75 -3.08 -3.88
CA LEU A 45 -4.93 -2.51 -5.22
C LEU A 45 -5.11 -3.58 -6.31
N ALA A 46 -5.05 -4.87 -5.96
CA ALA A 46 -5.11 -6.01 -6.87
C ALA A 46 -4.02 -5.98 -7.97
N VAL A 47 -2.79 -5.68 -7.55
CA VAL A 47 -1.57 -5.66 -8.38
C VAL A 47 -0.68 -6.84 -8.02
#